data_AF-A0A8S1F5K0-F1
#
_entry.id   AF-A0A8S1F5K0-F1
#
_cell.length_a   1.000
_cell.length_b   1.000
_cell.length_c   1.000
_cell.angle_alpha   90.00
_cell.angle_beta   90.00
_cell.angle_gamma   90.00
#
_symmetry.space_group_name_H-M   'P 1'
#
loop_
_entity.id
_entity.type
_entity.pdbx_description
1 polymer ?
#
loop_
_entity_poly.entity_id
_entity_poly.type
_entity_poly.pdbx_seq_one_letter_code
_entity_poly.pdbx_strand_id
1 'polypeptide(L)'
;MKLLILIAAVVLLAAAYGYPGPMMAKEGATNFELQLDIRPVKSIIRTVKTGKQIWNFSGPNKGQWVDEKGKKIESSNYSIKSPATLVIKKVTKADAGIYDYEERPEDIMTPPPGVHVDPGMRGYKLDVL
;
A
#
# COMPACT_ATOMS: atom_id res chain seq x y z
N MET A 1 -37.65 -3.26 11.30
CA MET A 1 -36.53 -4.20 11.06
C MET A 1 -36.04 -4.24 9.60
N LYS A 2 -36.90 -4.12 8.58
CA LYS A 2 -36.46 -4.17 7.17
C LYS A 2 -35.64 -2.96 6.69
N LEU A 3 -35.79 -1.79 7.33
CA LEU A 3 -35.07 -0.56 6.95
C LEU A 3 -33.61 -0.51 7.45
N LEU A 4 -33.30 -1.15 8.59
CA LEU A 4 -31.95 -1.16 9.17
C LEU A 4 -30.99 -2.09 8.42
N ILE A 5 -31.51 -3.15 7.78
CA ILE A 5 -30.71 -4.09 6.99
C ILE A 5 -30.25 -3.46 5.67
N LEU A 6 -31.03 -2.52 5.11
CA LEU A 6 -30.66 -1.82 3.88
C LEU A 6 -29.47 -0.87 4.08
N ILE A 7 -29.37 -0.22 5.24
CA ILE A 7 -28.29 0.74 5.54
C ILE A 7 -26.95 0.00 5.74
N ALA A 8 -26.96 -1.18 6.37
CA ALA A 8 -25.76 -1.99 6.53
C ALA A 8 -25.19 -2.49 5.18
N ALA A 9 -26.05 -2.76 4.19
CA ALA A 9 -25.62 -3.18 2.86
C ALA A 9 -24.98 -2.04 2.04
N VAL A 10 -25.43 -0.79 2.24
CA VAL A 10 -24.88 0.39 1.52
C VAL A 10 -23.52 0.80 2.09
N VAL A 11 -23.27 0.64 3.38
CA VAL A 11 -21.96 0.95 3.99
C VAL A 11 -20.88 -0.06 3.58
N LEU A 12 -21.24 -1.33 3.34
CA LEU A 12 -20.30 -2.33 2.80
C LEU A 12 -19.95 -2.10 1.32
N LEU A 13 -20.89 -1.54 0.54
CA LEU A 13 -20.65 -1.25 -0.88
C LEU A 13 -19.70 -0.06 -1.09
N ALA A 14 -19.65 0.89 -0.15
CA ALA A 14 -18.76 2.05 -0.24
C ALA A 14 -17.26 1.70 -0.04
N ALA A 15 -16.94 0.53 0.53
CA ALA A 15 -15.55 0.06 0.67
C ALA A 15 -15.00 -0.63 -0.59
N ALA A 16 -15.84 -0.91 -1.59
CA ALA A 16 -15.48 -1.71 -2.76
C ALA A 16 -14.95 -0.90 -3.95
N TYR A 17 -15.04 0.43 -3.94
CA TYR A 17 -14.78 1.27 -5.13
C TYR A 17 -13.48 2.08 -5.11
N GLY A 18 -12.56 1.79 -4.18
CA GLY A 18 -11.30 2.55 -4.07
C GLY A 18 -10.02 1.80 -4.41
N TYR A 19 -10.04 0.46 -4.46
CA TYR A 19 -8.82 -0.33 -4.51
C TYR A 19 -8.71 -1.04 -5.87
N PRO A 20 -7.60 -0.92 -6.63
CA PRO A 20 -7.28 -1.88 -7.68
C PRO A 20 -7.48 -3.29 -7.13
N GLY A 21 -8.11 -4.16 -7.93
CA GLY A 21 -8.52 -5.49 -7.50
C GLY A 21 -7.42 -6.23 -6.73
N PRO A 22 -7.78 -7.09 -5.76
CA PRO A 22 -6.81 -7.69 -4.86
C PRO A 22 -5.72 -8.43 -5.64
N MET A 23 -4.48 -8.02 -5.41
CA MET A 23 -3.34 -8.81 -5.82
C MET A 23 -3.31 -10.05 -4.95
N MET A 24 -3.27 -11.22 -5.59
CA MET A 24 -3.24 -12.50 -4.90
C MET A 24 -1.83 -13.06 -4.92
N ALA A 25 -1.31 -13.40 -3.74
CA ALA A 25 -0.06 -14.13 -3.60
C ALA A 25 -0.31 -15.48 -2.92
N LYS A 26 0.36 -16.52 -3.40
CA LYS A 26 0.34 -17.82 -2.72
C LYS A 26 1.26 -17.78 -1.51
N GLU A 27 0.82 -18.29 -0.36
CA GLU A 27 1.70 -18.46 0.79
C GLU A 27 2.96 -19.27 0.42
N GLY A 28 4.12 -18.80 0.88
CA GLY A 28 5.42 -19.39 0.58
C GLY A 28 6.02 -19.01 -0.78
N ALA A 29 5.31 -18.26 -1.64
CA ALA A 29 5.89 -17.70 -2.86
C ALA A 29 7.15 -16.88 -2.53
N THR A 30 8.20 -17.01 -3.33
CA THR A 30 9.47 -16.31 -3.10
C THR A 30 9.67 -15.19 -4.09
N ASN A 31 10.35 -14.13 -3.66
CA ASN A 31 10.63 -12.93 -4.47
C ASN A 31 9.37 -12.35 -5.14
N PHE A 32 8.25 -12.31 -4.41
CA PHE A 32 7.01 -11.74 -4.91
C PHE A 32 7.16 -10.22 -5.03
N GLU A 33 6.92 -9.70 -6.23
CA GLU A 33 7.11 -8.28 -6.53
C GLU A 33 5.76 -7.56 -6.53
N LEU A 34 5.72 -6.45 -5.80
CA LEU A 34 4.59 -5.56 -5.71
C LEU A 34 5.01 -4.19 -6.27
N GLN A 35 4.72 -3.95 -7.54
CA GLN A 35 4.96 -2.67 -8.20
C GLN A 35 3.86 -1.68 -7.82
N LEU A 36 4.20 -0.67 -7.02
CA LEU A 36 3.24 0.30 -6.48
C LEU A 36 3.14 1.58 -7.32
N ASP A 37 4.24 2.00 -7.95
CA ASP A 37 4.26 3.08 -8.94
C ASP A 37 5.38 2.79 -9.97
N ILE A 38 5.27 3.40 -11.14
CA ILE A 38 6.29 3.45 -12.18
C ILE A 38 7.26 4.63 -12.01
N ARG A 39 6.97 5.55 -11.08
CA ARG A 39 7.79 6.70 -10.70
C ARG A 39 8.41 6.48 -9.33
N PRO A 40 9.53 7.15 -9.00
CA PRO A 40 10.09 7.04 -7.66
C PRO A 40 9.18 7.72 -6.63
N VAL A 41 9.08 7.10 -5.46
CA VAL A 41 8.19 7.56 -4.39
C VAL A 41 9.00 7.97 -3.16
N LYS A 42 8.42 8.81 -2.31
CA LYS A 42 9.06 9.26 -1.06
C LYS A 42 9.14 8.12 -0.05
N SER A 43 8.05 7.35 0.07
CA SER A 43 7.94 6.21 0.97
C SER A 43 6.91 5.21 0.46
N ILE A 44 7.07 3.95 0.85
CA ILE A 44 6.01 2.95 0.73
C ILE A 44 5.30 2.85 2.08
N ILE A 45 3.98 2.82 2.05
CA ILE A 45 3.13 2.63 3.22
C ILE A 45 2.50 1.26 3.11
N ARG A 46 2.35 0.57 4.24
CA ARG A 46 1.48 -0.59 4.32
C ARG A 46 0.65 -0.57 5.59
N THR A 47 -0.52 -1.17 5.52
CA THR A 47 -1.37 -1.49 6.67
C THR A 47 -1.60 -2.98 6.66
N VAL A 48 -0.90 -3.67 7.57
CA VAL A 48 -1.01 -5.12 7.78
C VAL A 48 -1.62 -5.39 9.15
N LYS A 49 -1.82 -6.65 9.53
CA LYS A 49 -2.45 -7.03 10.81
C LYS A 49 -1.81 -6.37 12.05
N THR A 50 -0.50 -6.13 12.03
CA THR A 50 0.24 -5.50 13.15
C THR A 50 0.18 -3.97 13.15
N GLY A 51 -0.52 -3.37 12.20
CA GLY A 51 -0.72 -1.94 12.09
C GLY A 51 -0.09 -1.33 10.83
N LYS A 52 -0.11 0.01 10.79
CA LYS A 52 0.45 0.80 9.71
C LYS A 52 1.97 0.93 9.86
N GLN A 53 2.67 0.79 8.75
CA GLN A 53 4.12 0.80 8.69
C GLN A 53 4.60 1.58 7.46
N ILE A 54 5.74 2.24 7.58
CA ILE A 54 6.31 3.12 6.57
C ILE A 54 7.73 2.68 6.25
N TRP A 55 8.05 2.55 4.97
CA TRP A 55 9.39 2.31 4.48
C TRP A 55 9.90 3.57 3.78
N ASN A 56 10.92 4.20 4.36
CA ASN A 56 11.47 5.44 3.84
C ASN A 56 12.62 5.16 2.85
N PHE A 57 12.66 5.91 1.74
CA PHE A 57 13.76 5.84 0.77
C PHE A 57 14.94 6.77 1.13
N SER A 58 14.74 7.67 2.10
CA SER A 58 15.73 8.64 2.57
C SER A 58 15.62 8.86 4.09
N GLY A 59 16.58 9.60 4.66
CA GLY A 59 16.60 9.95 6.08
C GLY A 59 17.10 8.84 7.02
N PRO A 60 16.99 9.05 8.34
CA PRO A 60 17.57 8.15 9.37
C PRO A 60 17.02 6.73 9.37
N ASN A 61 15.77 6.55 8.92
CA ASN A 61 15.08 5.27 8.85
C ASN A 61 15.06 4.68 7.43
N LYS A 62 16.00 5.10 6.57
CA LYS A 62 16.11 4.62 5.19
C LYS A 62 16.26 3.10 5.16
N GLY A 63 15.46 2.44 4.33
CA GLY A 63 15.59 1.00 4.11
C GLY A 63 15.04 0.14 5.26
N GLN A 64 14.20 0.71 6.13
CA GLN A 64 13.62 0.02 7.28
C GLN A 64 12.14 0.31 7.38
N TRP A 65 11.37 -0.67 7.87
CA TRP A 65 10.00 -0.44 8.30
C TRP A 65 10.01 0.27 9.64
N VAL A 66 9.18 1.29 9.76
CA VAL A 66 8.89 1.98 11.01
C VAL A 66 7.38 2.07 11.23
N ASP A 67 6.94 2.18 12.48
CA ASP A 67 5.56 2.53 12.80
C ASP A 67 5.30 4.03 12.54
N GLU A 68 4.07 4.47 12.79
CA GLU A 68 3.66 5.87 12.62
C GLU A 68 4.40 6.85 13.56
N LYS A 69 5.04 6.35 14.62
CA LYS A 69 5.86 7.13 15.55
C LYS A 69 7.34 7.11 15.17
N GLY A 70 7.70 6.48 14.06
CA GLY A 70 9.08 6.33 13.60
C GLY A 70 9.88 5.26 14.36
N LYS A 71 9.22 4.44 15.18
CA LYS A 71 9.90 3.33 15.87
C LYS A 71 10.16 2.20 14.87
N LYS A 72 11.40 1.73 14.84
CA LYS A 72 11.83 0.63 13.98
C LYS A 72 11.01 -0.65 14.24
N ILE A 73 10.60 -1.27 13.15
CA ILE A 73 9.98 -2.60 13.11
C ILE A 73 11.00 -3.53 12.48
N GLU A 74 11.50 -4.49 13.27
CA GLU A 74 12.45 -5.48 12.76
C GLU A 74 11.80 -6.33 11.68
N SER A 75 12.42 -6.31 10.50
CA SER A 75 11.90 -7.05 9.36
C SER A 75 12.98 -7.31 8.32
N SER A 76 13.28 -8.58 8.08
CA SER A 76 14.27 -9.03 7.10
C SER A 76 13.65 -9.55 5.81
N ASN A 77 12.32 -9.67 5.75
CA ASN A 77 11.58 -10.33 4.67
C ASN A 77 11.35 -9.45 3.43
N TYR A 78 11.84 -8.20 3.44
CA TYR A 78 11.58 -7.24 2.37
C TYR A 78 12.86 -6.68 1.78
N SER A 79 12.77 -6.27 0.52
CA SER A 79 13.75 -5.45 -0.18
C SER A 79 13.02 -4.56 -1.17
N ILE A 80 13.68 -3.50 -1.64
CA ILE A 80 13.09 -2.59 -2.61
C ILE A 80 13.86 -2.63 -3.93
N LYS A 81 13.12 -2.65 -5.04
CA LYS A 81 13.62 -2.36 -6.38
C LYS A 81 13.09 -1.01 -6.84
N SER A 82 13.94 -0.25 -7.53
CA SER A 82 13.55 1.02 -8.15
C SER A 82 12.50 0.77 -9.25
N PRO A 83 11.50 1.64 -9.43
CA PRO A 83 11.31 2.92 -8.74
C PRO A 83 10.48 2.84 -7.46
N ALA A 84 9.50 1.93 -7.40
CA ALA A 84 8.62 1.77 -6.23
C ALA A 84 8.11 0.32 -6.11
N THR A 85 9.01 -0.65 -6.31
CA THR A 85 8.67 -2.08 -6.25
C THR A 85 9.10 -2.67 -4.92
N LEU A 86 8.13 -3.07 -4.10
CA LEU A 86 8.37 -3.83 -2.88
C LEU A 86 8.54 -5.31 -3.23
N VAL A 87 9.67 -5.90 -2.87
CA VAL A 87 9.93 -7.33 -3.03
C VAL A 87 9.75 -8.02 -1.68
N ILE A 88 8.80 -8.95 -1.61
CA ILE A 88 8.59 -9.84 -0.47
C ILE A 88 9.39 -11.11 -0.73
N LYS A 89 10.44 -11.33 0.05
CA LYS A 89 11.39 -12.44 -0.15
C LYS A 89 10.70 -13.79 -0.04
N LYS A 90 9.83 -13.96 0.95
CA LYS A 90 8.95 -15.12 1.09
C LYS A 90 7.59 -14.69 1.66
N VAL A 91 6.53 -14.90 0.89
CA VAL A 91 5.16 -14.52 1.27
C VAL A 91 4.65 -15.37 2.43
N THR A 92 3.99 -14.73 3.39
CA THR A 92 3.35 -15.32 4.57
C THR A 92 1.98 -14.68 4.77
N LYS A 93 1.09 -15.30 5.55
CA LYS A 93 -0.20 -14.66 5.89
C LYS A 93 -0.08 -13.30 6.58
N ALA A 94 1.06 -12.99 7.21
CA ALA A 94 1.30 -11.69 7.84
C ALA A 94 1.52 -10.54 6.83
N ASP A 95 1.82 -10.87 5.57
CA ASP A 95 2.00 -9.92 4.48
C ASP A 95 0.68 -9.38 3.94
N ALA A 96 -0.45 -10.05 4.23
CA ALA A 96 -1.76 -9.62 3.77
C ALA A 96 -2.13 -8.26 4.35
N GLY A 97 -2.65 -7.37 3.50
CA GLY A 97 -2.96 -6.00 3.90
C GLY A 97 -3.13 -5.06 2.72
N ILE A 98 -3.07 -3.77 3.00
CA ILE A 98 -3.14 -2.70 2.01
C ILE A 98 -1.76 -2.08 1.87
N TYR A 99 -1.30 -1.89 0.65
CA TYR A 99 -0.02 -1.27 0.32
C TYR A 99 -0.25 0.00 -0.48
N ASP A 100 0.48 1.06 -0.18
CA ASP A 100 0.33 2.35 -0.82
C ASP A 100 1.69 3.06 -0.85
N TYR A 101 1.73 4.30 -1.33
CA TYR A 101 2.94 5.10 -1.32
C TYR A 101 2.66 6.59 -1.10
N GLU A 102 3.68 7.30 -0.65
CA GLU A 102 3.70 8.77 -0.69
C GLU A 102 4.48 9.22 -1.92
N GLU A 103 3.85 10.05 -2.76
CA GLU A 103 4.52 10.73 -3.87
C GLU A 103 5.60 11.68 -3.35
N ARG A 104 6.60 11.95 -4.19
CA ARG A 104 7.56 13.02 -3.90
C ARG A 104 6.92 14.37 -4.24
N PRO A 105 7.18 15.45 -3.48
CA PRO A 105 6.57 16.76 -3.72
C PRO A 105 6.78 17.28 -5.14
N GLU A 106 7.94 17.04 -5.75
CA GLU A 106 8.28 17.43 -7.12
C GLU A 106 7.47 16.68 -8.19
N ASP A 107 6.89 15.52 -7.85
CA ASP A 107 6.08 14.70 -8.76
C ASP A 107 4.58 15.04 -8.66
N ILE A 108 4.19 15.96 -7.75
CA ILE A 108 2.83 16.46 -7.61
C ILE A 108 2.59 17.50 -8.71
N MET A 109 2.14 17.04 -9.88
CA MET A 109 1.75 17.94 -10.96
C MET A 109 0.47 18.68 -10.56
N THR A 110 0.55 20.01 -10.42
CA THR A 110 -0.66 20.81 -10.29
C THR A 110 -1.32 20.89 -11.67
N PRO A 111 -2.55 20.40 -11.85
CA PRO A 111 -3.19 20.47 -13.15
C PRO A 111 -3.42 21.93 -13.56
N PRO A 112 -3.34 22.25 -14.86
CA PRO A 112 -3.75 23.55 -15.37
C PRO A 112 -5.19 23.90 -14.94
N PRO A 113 -5.53 25.18 -14.80
CA PRO A 113 -6.90 25.59 -14.48
C PRO A 113 -7.92 24.94 -15.44
N GLY A 114 -8.94 24.29 -14.89
CA GLY A 114 -10.00 23.61 -15.66
C GLY A 114 -9.71 22.15 -16.02
N VAL A 115 -8.55 21.60 -15.65
CA VAL A 115 -8.25 20.17 -15.83
C VAL A 115 -8.62 19.40 -14.56
N HIS A 116 -9.55 18.45 -14.68
CA HIS A 116 -9.81 17.46 -13.64
C HIS A 116 -8.75 16.36 -13.73
N VAL A 117 -8.07 16.10 -12.61
CA VAL A 117 -7.22 14.92 -12.47
C VAL A 117 -8.03 13.92 -11.67
N ASP A 118 -8.41 12.82 -12.32
CA ASP A 118 -8.98 11.69 -11.61
C ASP A 118 -7.97 11.24 -10.55
N PRO A 119 -8.37 11.07 -9.28
CA PRO A 119 -7.47 10.56 -8.26
C PRO A 119 -6.91 9.22 -8.74
N GLY A 120 -5.58 9.14 -8.84
CA GLY A 120 -4.91 7.88 -9.16
C GLY A 120 -5.37 6.80 -8.20
N MET A 121 -5.53 5.57 -8.71
CA MET A 121 -5.85 4.42 -7.87
C MET A 121 -4.80 4.28 -6.77
N ARG A 122 -5.21 4.46 -5.51
CA ARG A 122 -4.35 4.34 -4.32
C ARG A 122 -4.79 3.15 -3.49
N GLY A 123 -3.83 2.55 -2.79
CA GLY A 123 -4.07 1.36 -2.01
C GLY A 123 -4.21 0.10 -2.87
N TYR A 124 -3.20 -0.75 -2.84
CA TYR A 124 -3.19 -2.06 -3.44
C TYR A 124 -3.46 -3.10 -2.35
N LYS A 125 -4.57 -3.82 -2.45
CA LYS A 125 -4.87 -4.91 -1.53
C LYS A 125 -4.06 -6.15 -1.92
N LEU A 126 -3.28 -6.69 -0.98
CA LEU A 126 -2.61 -7.98 -1.11
C LEU A 126 -3.35 -9.02 -0.28
N ASP A 127 -3.92 -10.01 -0.95
CA ASP A 127 -4.49 -11.20 -0.33
C ASP A 127 -3.50 -12.37 -0.45
N VAL A 128 -3.30 -13.08 0.65
CA VAL A 128 -2.41 -14.27 0.68
C VAL A 128 -3.26 -15.52 0.77
N LEU A 129 -3.23 -16.33 -0.28
CA LEU A 129 -3.97 -17.60 -0.45
C LEU A 129 -3.24 -18.78 0.19
#